data_AF-A0A2V7KME0-F1
#
_entry.id   AF-A0A2V7KME0-F1
#
_cell.length_a   1.000
_cell.length_b   1.000
_cell.length_c   1.000
_cell.angle_alpha   90.00
_cell.angle_beta   90.00
_cell.angle_gamma   90.00
#
_symmetry.space_group_name_H-M   'P 1'
#
loop_
_entity.id
_entity.type
_entity.pdbx_description
1 polymer ?
#
loop_
_entity_poly.entity_id
_entity_poly.type
_entity_poly.pdbx_seq_one_letter_code
_entity_poly.pdbx_strand_id
1 'polypeptide(L)'
;VKPTVGLVDGAGIIPIAHSQDTGGPMARTVADAAALLGVLAGRDYTASLDPAGLRGARIGVARKKFFGYSPEADVLVEAAIAVLKSQGAVIVDPADIPHAGEYDDSELIVLLYELKADLAAYLATWAPGARVKTLADVIAFNEANKAQEMPYFGQELFLQAQQKGPLTDQVYRDALAKDQRLSRTEGLDVVFAQNNLDAIVAPTGSPPWPTDLVNGDHFLGASSTPAAVAGYPSIAVPVGYTFGLPVGMSFIGRANSESMLLKLAYAYEQAAKPRRAPRFMPTAQL
;
A
#
# COMPACT_ATOMS: atom_id res chain seq x y z
N VAL A 1 -2.29 -1.68 7.77
CA VAL A 1 -3.62 -1.66 7.12
C VAL A 1 -3.74 -0.35 6.39
N LYS A 2 -3.89 -0.38 5.07
CA LYS A 2 -4.29 0.78 4.28
C LYS A 2 -5.81 0.71 4.10
N PRO A 3 -6.62 1.59 4.70
CA PRO A 3 -8.06 1.53 4.49
C PRO A 3 -8.48 2.07 3.11
N THR A 4 -9.78 2.02 2.84
CA THR A 4 -10.38 2.76 1.73
C THR A 4 -10.12 4.25 1.93
N VAL A 5 -9.74 4.94 0.84
CA VAL A 5 -9.53 6.39 0.86
C VAL A 5 -10.83 7.08 1.28
N GLY A 6 -10.72 8.00 2.25
CA GLY A 6 -11.86 8.66 2.88
C GLY A 6 -12.46 7.97 4.10
N LEU A 7 -12.03 6.75 4.47
CA LEU A 7 -12.48 6.11 5.72
C LEU A 7 -11.90 6.81 6.96
N VAL A 8 -10.59 7.12 6.92
CA VAL A 8 -9.89 7.85 7.97
C VAL A 8 -9.69 9.28 7.47
N ASP A 9 -10.04 10.25 8.30
CA ASP A 9 -9.83 11.67 8.00
C ASP A 9 -8.32 11.98 7.91
N GLY A 10 -7.92 12.56 6.79
CA GLY A 10 -6.53 12.96 6.51
C GLY A 10 -6.18 14.36 7.03
N ALA A 11 -7.12 15.07 7.66
CA ALA A 11 -6.91 16.41 8.20
C ALA A 11 -5.65 16.48 9.09
N GLY A 12 -4.77 17.44 8.80
CA GLY A 12 -3.53 17.65 9.56
C GLY A 12 -2.35 16.76 9.17
N ILE A 13 -2.51 15.85 8.20
CA ILE A 13 -1.42 15.06 7.61
C ILE A 13 -0.82 15.83 6.43
N ILE A 14 0.52 15.89 6.33
CA ILE A 14 1.21 16.46 5.16
C ILE A 14 0.89 15.57 3.95
N PRO A 15 0.24 16.09 2.90
CA PRO A 15 -0.27 15.27 1.81
C PRO A 15 0.78 15.02 0.71
N ILE A 16 0.49 14.02 -0.11
CA ILE A 16 1.06 13.82 -1.44
C ILE A 16 -0.06 13.87 -2.48
N ALA A 17 -1.13 13.10 -2.27
CA ALA A 17 -2.18 12.94 -3.27
C ALA A 17 -3.53 12.65 -2.62
N HIS A 18 -4.43 13.64 -2.55
CA HIS A 18 -5.77 13.46 -1.98
C HIS A 18 -6.59 12.33 -2.63
N SER A 19 -6.26 11.93 -3.86
CA SER A 19 -6.93 10.81 -4.54
C SER A 19 -6.54 9.43 -3.99
N GLN A 20 -5.41 9.31 -3.28
CA GLN A 20 -4.84 8.03 -2.83
C GLN A 20 -4.43 8.01 -1.35
N ASP A 21 -4.17 9.17 -0.76
CA ASP A 21 -3.68 9.32 0.60
C ASP A 21 -4.69 8.82 1.64
N THR A 22 -4.16 8.10 2.63
CA THR A 22 -4.95 7.70 3.79
C THR A 22 -4.06 7.34 4.97
N GLY A 23 -4.47 7.76 6.17
CA GLY A 23 -3.88 7.26 7.41
C GLY A 23 -4.33 5.82 7.68
N GLY A 24 -3.44 4.99 8.22
CA GLY A 24 -3.76 3.59 8.49
C GLY A 24 -2.94 2.99 9.63
N PRO A 25 -3.49 2.03 10.39
CA PRO A 25 -2.78 1.46 11.52
C PRO A 25 -1.68 0.50 11.09
N MET A 26 -0.57 0.55 11.82
CA MET A 26 0.52 -0.42 11.81
C MET A 26 0.64 -1.02 13.21
N ALA A 27 0.56 -2.34 13.31
CA ALA A 27 0.62 -3.03 14.60
C ALA A 27 1.27 -4.41 14.47
N ARG A 28 1.56 -5.05 15.61
CA ARG A 28 2.15 -6.39 15.67
C ARG A 28 1.13 -7.51 15.46
N THR A 29 -0.16 -7.22 15.66
CA THR A 29 -1.25 -8.18 15.50
C THR A 29 -2.38 -7.55 14.68
N VAL A 30 -3.16 -8.38 13.99
CA VAL A 30 -4.36 -7.92 13.27
C VAL A 30 -5.39 -7.36 14.25
N ALA A 31 -5.48 -7.92 15.46
CA ALA A 31 -6.38 -7.42 16.51
C ALA A 31 -6.04 -5.99 16.94
N ASP A 32 -4.77 -5.69 17.20
CA ASP A 32 -4.31 -4.34 17.54
C ASP A 32 -4.56 -3.35 16.39
N ALA A 33 -4.33 -3.79 15.14
CA ALA A 33 -4.59 -2.97 13.96
C ALA A 33 -6.09 -2.68 13.80
N ALA A 34 -6.97 -3.64 14.05
CA ALA A 34 -8.42 -3.47 14.01
C ALA A 34 -8.89 -2.49 15.11
N ALA A 35 -8.35 -2.61 16.32
CA ALA A 35 -8.69 -1.70 17.42
C ALA A 35 -8.29 -0.26 17.10
N LEU A 36 -7.07 -0.03 16.58
CA LEU A 36 -6.63 1.31 16.19
C LEU A 36 -7.41 1.84 14.98
N LEU A 37 -7.70 1.01 13.97
CA LEU A 37 -8.57 1.42 12.86
C LEU A 37 -9.93 1.90 13.38
N GLY A 38 -10.47 1.22 14.38
CA GLY A 38 -11.77 1.57 14.92
C GLY A 38 -11.82 2.91 15.65
N VAL A 39 -10.72 3.29 16.31
CA VAL A 39 -10.56 4.65 16.86
C VAL A 39 -10.47 5.67 15.73
N LEU A 40 -9.64 5.42 14.71
CA LEU A 40 -9.41 6.36 13.61
C LEU A 40 -10.65 6.58 12.73
N ALA A 41 -11.44 5.54 12.50
CA ALA A 41 -12.63 5.57 11.64
C ALA A 41 -13.95 5.76 12.41
N GLY A 42 -13.92 5.83 13.74
CA GLY A 42 -15.12 5.94 14.57
C GLY A 42 -16.08 4.74 14.47
N ARG A 43 -15.55 3.53 14.21
CA ARG A 43 -16.34 2.29 13.99
C ARG A 43 -15.65 1.08 14.61
N ASP A 44 -16.37 0.21 15.32
CA ASP A 44 -15.75 -1.01 15.86
C ASP A 44 -15.45 -2.05 14.76
N TYR A 45 -14.16 -2.25 14.47
CA TYR A 45 -13.67 -3.29 13.56
C TYR A 45 -13.30 -4.59 14.26
N THR A 46 -13.15 -4.60 15.59
CA THR A 46 -12.77 -5.80 16.36
C THR A 46 -13.88 -6.85 16.36
N ALA A 47 -15.14 -6.43 16.20
CA ALA A 47 -16.28 -7.32 16.01
C ALA A 47 -16.19 -8.24 14.78
N SER A 48 -15.32 -7.91 13.80
CA SER A 48 -15.10 -8.75 12.61
C SER A 48 -14.04 -9.85 12.80
N LEU A 49 -13.33 -9.86 13.93
CA LEU A 49 -12.24 -10.80 14.19
C LEU A 49 -12.78 -12.18 14.54
N ASP A 50 -12.69 -13.10 13.58
CA ASP A 50 -13.17 -14.48 13.70
C ASP A 50 -12.05 -15.46 13.30
N PRO A 51 -11.54 -16.33 14.21
CA PRO A 51 -10.53 -17.32 13.88
C PRO A 51 -10.98 -18.32 12.81
N ALA A 52 -12.29 -18.54 12.64
CA ALA A 52 -12.85 -19.40 11.60
C ALA A 52 -13.13 -18.62 10.30
N GLY A 53 -12.66 -17.38 10.19
CA GLY A 53 -13.05 -16.43 9.14
C GLY A 53 -12.69 -16.84 7.71
N LEU A 54 -11.79 -17.81 7.54
CA LEU A 54 -11.41 -18.37 6.23
C LEU A 54 -12.38 -19.44 5.71
N ARG A 55 -13.25 -20.01 6.56
CA ARG A 55 -14.14 -21.11 6.15
C ARG A 55 -15.13 -20.63 5.09
N GLY A 56 -15.02 -21.17 3.88
CA GLY A 56 -15.86 -20.83 2.73
C GLY A 56 -15.50 -19.51 2.05
N ALA A 57 -14.51 -18.76 2.56
CA ALA A 57 -14.04 -17.54 1.92
C ALA A 57 -13.41 -17.86 0.56
N ARG A 58 -13.64 -17.02 -0.44
CA ARG A 58 -13.09 -17.17 -1.79
C ARG A 58 -11.93 -16.20 -1.98
N ILE A 59 -10.72 -16.71 -2.09
CA ILE A 59 -9.50 -15.90 -2.15
C ILE A 59 -8.81 -16.13 -3.49
N GLY A 60 -8.62 -15.05 -4.25
CA GLY A 60 -7.90 -15.07 -5.52
C GLY A 60 -6.39 -14.92 -5.34
N VAL A 61 -5.58 -15.57 -6.17
CA VAL A 61 -4.12 -15.37 -6.18
C VAL A 61 -3.71 -14.62 -7.45
N ALA A 62 -3.15 -13.41 -7.30
CA ALA A 62 -2.72 -12.61 -8.44
C ALA A 62 -1.29 -12.98 -8.85
N ARG A 63 -1.16 -13.85 -9.85
CA ARG A 63 0.09 -14.50 -10.26
C ARG A 63 0.94 -13.63 -11.18
N LYS A 64 0.39 -13.20 -12.32
CA LYS A 64 1.14 -12.74 -13.49
C LYS A 64 2.07 -11.55 -13.22
N LYS A 65 1.64 -10.55 -12.44
CA LYS A 65 2.40 -9.33 -12.16
C LYS A 65 3.13 -9.36 -10.82
N PHE A 66 2.68 -10.18 -9.87
CA PHE A 66 3.09 -10.08 -8.46
C PHE A 66 3.86 -11.29 -7.93
N PHE A 67 4.21 -12.25 -8.78
CA PHE A 67 5.13 -13.36 -8.48
C PHE A 67 6.29 -13.37 -9.48
N GLY A 68 7.35 -14.09 -9.16
CA GLY A 68 8.50 -14.33 -10.05
C GLY A 68 9.62 -13.28 -9.96
N TYR A 69 9.42 -12.19 -9.22
CA TYR A 69 10.47 -11.21 -8.95
C TYR A 69 11.33 -11.55 -7.73
N SER A 70 10.88 -12.47 -6.86
CA SER A 70 11.63 -12.93 -5.69
C SER A 70 11.25 -14.38 -5.36
N PRO A 71 12.12 -15.36 -5.68
CA PRO A 71 11.89 -16.76 -5.34
C PRO A 71 11.67 -16.99 -3.84
N GLU A 72 12.39 -16.25 -2.99
CA GLU A 72 12.27 -16.34 -1.53
C GLU A 72 10.92 -15.85 -1.03
N ALA A 73 10.38 -14.77 -1.62
CA ALA A 73 9.05 -14.28 -1.26
C ALA A 73 7.97 -15.26 -1.76
N ASP A 74 8.10 -15.72 -3.00
CA ASP A 74 7.16 -16.64 -3.64
C ASP A 74 7.00 -17.92 -2.80
N VAL A 75 8.09 -18.57 -2.40
CA VAL A 75 8.05 -19.81 -1.58
C VAL A 75 7.31 -19.60 -0.24
N LEU A 76 7.54 -18.46 0.43
CA LEU A 76 6.90 -18.18 1.71
C LEU A 76 5.40 -17.87 1.54
N VAL A 77 5.03 -17.20 0.45
CA VAL A 77 3.63 -16.88 0.16
C VAL A 77 2.87 -18.13 -0.31
N GLU A 78 3.50 -19.05 -1.05
CA GLU A 78 2.91 -20.35 -1.37
C GLU A 78 2.56 -21.15 -0.10
N ALA A 79 3.48 -21.16 0.88
CA ALA A 79 3.20 -21.79 2.17
C ALA A 79 2.03 -21.10 2.90
N ALA A 80 1.93 -19.77 2.83
CA ALA A 80 0.79 -19.03 3.38
C ALA A 80 -0.53 -19.37 2.69
N ILE A 81 -0.55 -19.48 1.35
CA ILE A 81 -1.73 -19.88 0.57
C ILE A 81 -2.18 -21.29 0.96
N ALA A 82 -1.25 -22.22 1.19
CA ALA A 82 -1.56 -23.55 1.69
C ALA A 82 -2.24 -23.52 3.07
N VAL A 83 -1.82 -22.60 3.96
CA VAL A 83 -2.52 -22.36 5.24
C VAL A 83 -3.94 -21.86 4.99
N LEU A 84 -4.14 -20.86 4.12
CA LEU A 84 -5.48 -20.35 3.78
C LEU A 84 -6.42 -21.49 3.35
N LYS A 85 -5.95 -22.35 2.44
CA LYS A 85 -6.69 -23.52 1.97
C LYS A 85 -6.99 -24.51 3.09
N SER A 86 -6.02 -24.80 3.96
CA SER A 86 -6.19 -25.73 5.09
C SER A 86 -7.24 -25.24 6.11
N GLN A 87 -7.42 -23.93 6.23
CA GLN A 87 -8.44 -23.31 7.09
C GLN A 87 -9.83 -23.22 6.43
N GLY A 88 -9.97 -23.77 5.22
CA GLY A 88 -11.26 -23.90 4.54
C GLY A 88 -11.57 -22.80 3.52
N ALA A 89 -10.59 -21.98 3.15
CA ALA A 89 -10.77 -21.03 2.04
C ALA A 89 -10.76 -21.76 0.69
N VAL A 90 -11.59 -21.30 -0.23
CA VAL A 90 -11.56 -21.69 -1.65
C VAL A 90 -10.56 -20.79 -2.35
N ILE A 91 -9.46 -21.38 -2.83
CA ILE A 91 -8.43 -20.65 -3.57
C ILE A 91 -8.77 -20.65 -5.06
N VAL A 92 -8.83 -19.46 -5.66
CA VAL A 92 -8.97 -19.25 -7.10
C VAL A 92 -7.63 -18.79 -7.64
N ASP A 93 -6.98 -19.64 -8.43
CA ASP A 93 -5.61 -19.45 -8.88
C ASP A 93 -5.46 -19.91 -10.34
N PRO A 94 -5.19 -19.00 -11.30
CA PRO A 94 -4.91 -17.57 -11.10
C PRO A 94 -6.19 -16.71 -10.97
N ALA A 95 -6.05 -15.58 -10.29
CA ALA A 95 -7.00 -14.47 -10.25
C ALA A 95 -6.25 -13.15 -10.47
N ASP A 96 -5.66 -13.02 -11.66
CA ASP A 96 -4.85 -11.85 -12.03
C ASP A 96 -5.68 -10.58 -12.12
N ILE A 97 -5.09 -9.46 -11.66
CA ILE A 97 -5.70 -8.13 -11.74
C ILE A 97 -5.43 -7.59 -13.16
N PRO A 98 -6.46 -7.36 -13.99
CA PRO A 98 -6.26 -6.73 -15.30
C PRO A 98 -5.61 -5.35 -15.18
N HIS A 99 -4.85 -4.96 -16.20
CA HIS A 99 -4.19 -3.64 -16.29
C HIS A 99 -3.19 -3.31 -15.18
N ALA A 100 -2.83 -4.28 -14.31
CA ALA A 100 -1.80 -4.06 -13.30
C ALA A 100 -0.45 -3.70 -13.94
N GLY A 101 0.02 -2.47 -13.70
CA GLY A 101 1.22 -1.89 -14.31
C GLY A 101 0.98 -1.07 -15.58
N GLU A 102 -0.27 -0.88 -16.03
CA GLU A 102 -0.60 -0.09 -17.23
C GLU A 102 -0.97 1.38 -16.92
N TYR A 103 -0.99 1.74 -15.64
CA TYR A 103 -1.32 3.08 -15.14
C TYR A 103 -0.18 3.72 -14.33
N ASP A 104 1.01 3.12 -14.26
CA ASP A 104 2.15 3.65 -13.50
C ASP A 104 2.53 5.08 -13.96
N ASP A 105 2.53 5.33 -15.28
CA ASP A 105 2.82 6.66 -15.84
C ASP A 105 1.72 7.70 -15.52
N SER A 106 0.44 7.29 -15.54
CA SER A 106 -0.66 8.19 -15.22
C SER A 106 -0.76 8.47 -13.73
N GLU A 107 -0.46 7.47 -12.89
CA GLU A 107 -0.33 7.62 -11.45
C GLU A 107 0.74 8.66 -11.11
N LEU A 108 1.95 8.55 -11.70
CA LEU A 108 3.01 9.53 -11.46
C LEU A 108 2.57 10.95 -11.88
N ILE A 109 1.83 11.09 -12.97
CA ILE A 109 1.26 12.40 -13.36
C ILE A 109 0.33 12.92 -12.26
N VAL A 110 -0.63 12.11 -11.80
CA VAL A 110 -1.57 12.47 -10.74
C VAL A 110 -0.83 12.90 -9.46
N LEU A 111 0.10 12.08 -8.96
CA LEU A 111 0.88 12.36 -7.76
C LEU A 111 1.64 13.69 -7.85
N LEU A 112 2.24 14.00 -9.00
CA LEU A 112 2.99 15.25 -9.19
C LEU A 112 2.09 16.49 -9.22
N TYR A 113 0.90 16.39 -9.81
CA TYR A 113 -0.07 17.49 -9.82
C TYR A 113 -0.65 17.73 -8.41
N GLU A 114 -1.08 16.65 -7.76
CA GLU A 114 -1.69 16.71 -6.43
C GLU A 114 -0.66 17.16 -5.37
N LEU A 115 0.59 16.68 -5.40
CA LEU A 115 1.63 17.09 -4.43
C LEU A 115 1.80 18.61 -4.39
N LYS A 116 1.88 19.25 -5.55
CA LYS A 116 2.05 20.71 -5.63
C LYS A 116 0.83 21.44 -5.06
N ALA A 117 -0.38 21.02 -5.43
CA ALA A 117 -1.61 21.67 -5.01
C ALA A 117 -1.89 21.45 -3.52
N ASP A 118 -1.79 20.20 -3.08
CA ASP A 118 -2.20 19.74 -1.76
C ASP A 118 -1.20 20.19 -0.70
N LEU A 119 0.11 20.20 -0.98
CA LEU A 119 1.11 20.74 -0.04
C LEU A 119 0.89 22.24 0.20
N ALA A 120 0.59 23.02 -0.84
CA ALA A 120 0.31 24.45 -0.70
C ALA A 120 -0.96 24.68 0.14
N ALA A 121 -2.03 23.92 -0.10
CA ALA A 121 -3.25 23.98 0.69
C ALA A 121 -3.02 23.57 2.16
N TYR A 122 -2.21 22.53 2.40
CA TYR A 122 -1.81 22.10 3.73
C TYR A 122 -1.07 23.21 4.47
N LEU A 123 -0.03 23.79 3.87
CA LEU A 123 0.78 24.82 4.51
C LEU A 123 -0.04 26.07 4.85
N ALA A 124 -0.97 26.45 3.99
CA ALA A 124 -1.88 27.57 4.25
C ALA A 124 -2.81 27.32 5.46
N THR A 125 -3.30 26.08 5.60
CA THR A 125 -4.29 25.71 6.61
C THR A 125 -3.66 25.35 7.95
N TRP A 126 -2.68 24.45 7.93
CA TRP A 126 -2.11 23.81 9.12
C TRP A 126 -0.79 24.42 9.57
N ALA A 127 -0.10 25.16 8.68
CA ALA A 127 1.16 25.81 9.00
C ALA A 127 1.20 27.30 8.61
N PRO A 128 0.19 28.12 8.97
CA PRO A 128 0.12 29.53 8.57
C PRO A 128 1.30 30.36 9.09
N GLY A 129 2.01 29.90 10.13
CA GLY A 129 3.24 30.51 10.64
C GLY A 129 4.56 29.98 10.06
N ALA A 130 4.54 28.93 9.22
CA ALA A 130 5.77 28.36 8.66
C ALA A 130 6.49 29.34 7.72
N ARG A 131 7.83 29.23 7.62
CA ARG A 131 8.62 30.05 6.69
C ARG A 131 8.41 29.63 5.23
N VAL A 132 8.13 28.36 4.99
CA VAL A 132 7.78 27.80 3.68
C VAL A 132 6.27 27.83 3.48
N LYS A 133 5.80 28.27 2.31
CA LYS A 133 4.36 28.39 1.97
C LYS A 133 3.97 27.56 0.76
N THR A 134 4.94 27.21 -0.07
CA THR A 134 4.75 26.53 -1.35
C THR A 134 5.81 25.46 -1.54
N LEU A 135 5.59 24.56 -2.49
CA LEU A 135 6.62 23.60 -2.93
C LEU A 135 7.89 24.32 -3.44
N ALA A 136 7.75 25.49 -4.07
CA ALA A 136 8.89 26.30 -4.48
C ALA A 136 9.75 26.76 -3.29
N ASP A 137 9.11 27.13 -2.17
CA ASP A 137 9.85 27.53 -0.96
C ASP A 137 10.58 26.35 -0.33
N VAL A 138 9.98 25.15 -0.37
CA VAL A 138 10.63 23.91 0.09
C VAL A 138 11.86 23.62 -0.79
N ILE A 139 11.73 23.73 -2.11
CA ILE A 139 12.84 23.54 -3.04
C ILE A 139 13.98 24.53 -2.75
N ALA A 140 13.64 25.82 -2.60
CA ALA A 140 14.62 26.86 -2.29
C ALA A 140 15.30 26.65 -0.93
N PHE A 141 14.54 26.20 0.08
CA PHE A 141 15.09 25.84 1.38
C PHE A 141 16.09 24.70 1.26
N ASN A 142 15.77 23.64 0.53
CA ASN A 142 16.67 22.51 0.32
C ASN A 142 17.95 22.93 -0.42
N GLU A 143 17.86 23.79 -1.45
CA GLU A 143 19.06 24.29 -2.14
C GLU A 143 19.95 25.15 -1.22
N ALA A 144 19.36 26.00 -0.39
CA ALA A 144 20.10 26.80 0.59
C ALA A 144 20.76 25.95 1.68
N ASN A 145 20.23 24.75 1.95
CA ASN A 145 20.70 23.83 2.98
C ASN A 145 21.19 22.49 2.40
N LYS A 146 21.68 22.51 1.16
CA LYS A 146 21.94 21.30 0.35
C LYS A 146 22.81 20.24 1.02
N ALA A 147 23.85 20.66 1.73
CA ALA A 147 24.75 19.74 2.43
C ALA A 147 24.04 18.94 3.55
N GLN A 148 22.96 19.47 4.11
CA GLN A 148 22.17 18.83 5.16
C GLN A 148 20.96 18.08 4.57
N GLU A 149 20.21 18.71 3.66
CA GLU A 149 18.95 18.17 3.15
C GLU A 149 19.12 17.16 2.00
N MET A 150 20.20 17.29 1.21
CA MET A 150 20.45 16.46 0.02
C MET A 150 21.87 15.86 -0.02
N PRO A 151 22.37 15.21 1.05
CA PRO A 151 23.72 14.63 1.08
C PRO A 151 23.88 13.37 0.22
N TYR A 152 22.79 12.68 -0.12
CA TYR A 152 22.82 11.37 -0.80
C TYR A 152 21.99 11.33 -2.09
N PHE A 153 20.89 12.07 -2.16
CA PHE A 153 20.00 12.15 -3.31
C PHE A 153 19.40 13.57 -3.43
N GLY A 154 18.87 13.89 -4.61
CA GLY A 154 18.31 15.19 -4.93
C GLY A 154 16.84 15.34 -4.56
N GLN A 155 16.19 16.29 -5.22
CA GLN A 155 14.78 16.62 -5.06
C GLN A 155 14.04 16.64 -6.40
N GLU A 156 14.39 15.72 -7.30
CA GLU A 156 13.93 15.66 -8.69
C GLU A 156 12.40 15.59 -8.79
N LEU A 157 11.74 14.85 -7.89
CA LEU A 157 10.28 14.78 -7.85
C LEU A 157 9.63 16.12 -7.44
N PHE A 158 10.25 16.88 -6.54
CA PHE A 158 9.77 18.22 -6.19
C PHE A 158 9.92 19.17 -7.39
N LEU A 159 11.05 19.10 -8.10
CA LEU A 159 11.27 19.89 -9.31
C LEU A 159 10.24 19.55 -10.42
N GLN A 160 9.93 18.27 -10.61
CA GLN A 160 8.90 17.81 -11.55
C GLN A 160 7.49 18.25 -11.14
N ALA A 161 7.14 18.12 -9.86
CA ALA A 161 5.84 18.53 -9.32
C ALA A 161 5.66 20.05 -9.42
N GLN A 162 6.72 20.82 -9.13
CA GLN A 162 6.70 22.28 -9.22
C GLN A 162 6.37 22.78 -10.65
N GLN A 163 6.71 22.01 -11.68
CA GLN A 163 6.38 22.33 -13.08
C GLN A 163 4.93 22.06 -13.47
N LYS A 164 4.15 21.35 -12.64
CA LYS A 164 2.74 21.03 -12.97
C LYS A 164 1.83 22.25 -12.88
N GLY A 165 0.78 22.26 -13.69
CA GLY A 165 -0.26 23.30 -13.69
C GLY A 165 -1.34 23.05 -12.63
N PRO A 166 -2.48 23.75 -12.72
CA PRO A 166 -3.61 23.53 -11.81
C PRO A 166 -4.29 22.18 -12.05
N LEU A 167 -5.02 21.69 -11.05
CA LEU A 167 -5.84 20.47 -11.13
C LEU A 167 -7.01 20.57 -12.14
N THR A 168 -7.18 21.71 -12.82
CA THR A 168 -8.12 21.88 -13.94
C THR A 168 -7.52 21.49 -15.30
N ASP A 169 -6.22 21.18 -15.36
CA ASP A 169 -5.56 20.81 -16.60
C ASP A 169 -6.09 19.48 -17.13
N GLN A 170 -6.28 19.42 -18.46
CA GLN A 170 -6.84 18.24 -19.10
C GLN A 170 -5.96 17.01 -18.91
N VAL A 171 -4.63 17.18 -18.98
CA VAL A 171 -3.66 16.09 -18.77
C VAL A 171 -3.81 15.44 -17.40
N TYR A 172 -4.02 16.23 -16.34
CA TYR A 172 -4.28 15.71 -15.00
C TYR A 172 -5.62 14.96 -14.94
N ARG A 173 -6.70 15.56 -15.46
CA ARG A 173 -8.02 14.93 -15.44
C ARG A 173 -8.07 13.62 -16.22
N ASP A 174 -7.38 13.56 -17.36
CA ASP A 174 -7.28 12.35 -18.19
C ASP A 174 -6.47 11.26 -17.47
N ALA A 175 -5.35 11.64 -16.83
CA ALA A 175 -4.54 10.72 -16.02
C ALA A 175 -5.35 10.14 -14.85
N LEU A 176 -6.02 10.99 -14.07
CA LEU A 176 -6.86 10.55 -12.96
C LEU A 176 -8.02 9.66 -13.42
N ALA A 177 -8.68 10.01 -14.54
CA ALA A 177 -9.75 9.18 -15.10
C ALA A 177 -9.22 7.82 -15.58
N LYS A 178 -8.03 7.78 -16.18
CA LYS A 178 -7.36 6.53 -16.59
C LYS A 178 -7.05 5.67 -15.37
N ASP A 179 -6.45 6.23 -14.33
CA ASP A 179 -6.10 5.54 -13.08
C ASP A 179 -7.34 4.92 -12.45
N GLN A 180 -8.40 5.70 -12.26
CA GLN A 180 -9.65 5.21 -11.66
C GLN A 180 -10.29 4.10 -12.50
N ARG A 181 -10.32 4.25 -13.83
CA ARG A 181 -10.92 3.26 -14.73
C ARG A 181 -10.15 1.94 -14.72
N LEU A 182 -8.82 2.00 -14.89
CA LEU A 182 -7.98 0.81 -15.01
C LEU A 182 -7.74 0.10 -13.67
N SER A 183 -7.69 0.82 -12.55
CA SER A 183 -7.50 0.21 -11.23
C SER A 183 -8.81 -0.31 -10.61
N ARG A 184 -9.95 0.34 -10.89
CA ARG A 184 -11.28 -0.02 -10.34
C ARG A 184 -12.09 -0.85 -11.34
N THR A 185 -12.85 -0.16 -12.21
CA THR A 185 -13.94 -0.75 -13.01
C THR A 185 -13.47 -1.74 -14.06
N GLU A 186 -12.24 -1.58 -14.58
CA GLU A 186 -11.62 -2.50 -15.53
C GLU A 186 -10.56 -3.40 -14.86
N GLY A 187 -10.18 -3.09 -13.61
CA GLY A 187 -9.14 -3.79 -12.86
C GLY A 187 -9.72 -4.66 -11.73
N LEU A 188 -9.60 -4.18 -10.49
CA LEU A 188 -9.99 -4.93 -9.30
C LEU A 188 -11.44 -5.42 -9.35
N ASP A 189 -12.39 -4.56 -9.74
CA ASP A 189 -13.82 -4.90 -9.70
C ASP A 189 -14.16 -6.06 -10.65
N VAL A 190 -13.48 -6.14 -11.79
CA VAL A 190 -13.66 -7.21 -12.79
C VAL A 190 -13.30 -8.57 -12.20
N VAL A 191 -12.09 -8.71 -11.67
CA VAL A 191 -11.61 -10.00 -11.13
C VAL A 191 -12.41 -10.42 -9.90
N PHE A 192 -12.81 -9.44 -9.08
CA PHE A 192 -13.70 -9.65 -7.93
C PHE A 192 -15.07 -10.19 -8.35
N ALA A 193 -15.71 -9.60 -9.36
CA ALA A 193 -17.03 -9.99 -9.83
C ALA A 193 -17.02 -11.34 -10.56
N GLN A 194 -16.07 -11.53 -11.49
CA GLN A 194 -15.97 -12.75 -12.30
C GLN A 194 -15.77 -14.01 -11.46
N ASN A 195 -15.02 -13.90 -10.37
CA ASN A 195 -14.65 -15.05 -9.54
C ASN A 195 -15.37 -15.12 -8.20
N ASN A 196 -16.27 -14.15 -7.93
CA ASN A 196 -16.97 -13.97 -6.66
C ASN A 196 -16.01 -14.03 -5.46
N LEU A 197 -14.96 -13.21 -5.49
CA LEU A 197 -13.90 -13.23 -4.47
C LEU A 197 -14.26 -12.37 -3.26
N ASP A 198 -13.75 -12.73 -2.09
CA ASP A 198 -13.76 -11.92 -0.87
C ASP A 198 -12.48 -11.09 -0.73
N ALA A 199 -11.35 -11.62 -1.22
CA ALA A 199 -10.05 -10.93 -1.26
C ALA A 199 -9.17 -11.47 -2.39
N ILE A 200 -8.15 -10.70 -2.74
CA ILE A 200 -7.04 -11.11 -3.59
C ILE A 200 -5.77 -11.12 -2.74
N VAL A 201 -4.91 -12.12 -2.91
CA VAL A 201 -3.61 -12.20 -2.24
C VAL A 201 -2.44 -12.22 -3.22
N ALA A 202 -1.34 -11.64 -2.77
CA ALA A 202 -0.04 -11.61 -3.45
C ALA A 202 1.08 -11.32 -2.43
N PRO A 203 2.35 -11.64 -2.74
CA PRO A 203 3.48 -11.17 -1.95
C PRO A 203 3.46 -9.65 -1.84
N THR A 204 3.62 -9.13 -0.62
CA THR A 204 3.64 -7.68 -0.40
C THR A 204 4.82 -7.02 -1.11
N GLY A 205 5.98 -7.69 -1.10
CA GLY A 205 7.21 -7.31 -1.78
C GLY A 205 8.31 -8.34 -1.53
N SER A 206 9.50 -8.08 -2.07
CA SER A 206 10.70 -8.89 -1.80
C SER A 206 11.18 -8.72 -0.35
N PRO A 207 12.07 -9.60 0.15
CA PRO A 207 12.75 -9.36 1.41
C PRO A 207 13.48 -8.00 1.40
N PRO A 208 13.64 -7.36 2.58
CA PRO A 208 14.47 -6.17 2.73
C PRO A 208 15.87 -6.26 2.11
N TRP A 209 16.36 -5.16 1.56
CA TRP A 209 17.71 -5.02 1.02
C TRP A 209 18.62 -4.18 1.94
N PRO A 210 19.96 -4.29 1.83
CA PRO A 210 20.89 -3.37 2.47
C PRO A 210 20.66 -1.93 2.02
N THR A 211 20.84 -0.96 2.91
CA THR A 211 20.87 0.46 2.54
C THR A 211 22.08 0.74 1.66
N ASP A 212 21.83 1.19 0.43
CA ASP A 212 22.86 1.61 -0.53
C ASP A 212 22.70 3.10 -0.84
N LEU A 213 23.64 3.91 -0.37
CA LEU A 213 23.65 5.36 -0.58
C LEU A 213 24.10 5.77 -1.99
N VAL A 214 24.63 4.83 -2.78
CA VAL A 214 25.11 5.08 -4.14
C VAL A 214 24.01 4.76 -5.16
N ASN A 215 23.40 3.58 -5.05
CA ASN A 215 22.43 3.11 -6.05
C ASN A 215 20.97 3.20 -5.57
N GLY A 216 20.74 3.52 -4.30
CA GLY A 216 19.39 3.60 -3.73
C GLY A 216 18.76 2.24 -3.48
N ASP A 217 17.43 2.20 -3.54
CA ASP A 217 16.65 1.01 -3.20
C ASP A 217 16.76 -0.11 -4.25
N HIS A 218 16.92 -1.36 -3.79
CA HIS A 218 16.91 -2.54 -4.65
C HIS A 218 15.50 -3.13 -4.78
N PHE A 219 14.59 -2.34 -5.35
CA PHE A 219 13.19 -2.72 -5.51
C PHE A 219 13.00 -3.74 -6.64
N LEU A 220 12.46 -4.92 -6.33
CA LEU A 220 12.19 -5.99 -7.30
C LEU A 220 10.71 -6.08 -7.70
N GLY A 221 9.80 -5.70 -6.81
CA GLY A 221 8.36 -5.78 -7.04
C GLY A 221 7.56 -5.66 -5.74
N ALA A 222 6.28 -5.27 -5.88
CA ALA A 222 5.33 -5.17 -4.78
C ALA A 222 3.88 -5.25 -5.30
N SER A 223 2.94 -5.57 -4.40
CA SER A 223 1.52 -5.71 -4.74
C SER A 223 0.64 -4.55 -4.26
N SER A 224 1.22 -3.42 -3.84
CA SER A 224 0.48 -2.32 -3.21
C SER A 224 -0.30 -1.45 -4.22
N THR A 225 0.28 -1.24 -5.41
CA THR A 225 -0.17 -0.27 -6.41
C THR A 225 -1.67 -0.39 -6.77
N PRO A 226 -2.24 -1.59 -7.04
CA PRO A 226 -3.66 -1.67 -7.39
C PRO A 226 -4.60 -1.13 -6.31
N ALA A 227 -4.34 -1.44 -5.04
CA ALA A 227 -5.17 -0.96 -3.94
C ALA A 227 -4.95 0.53 -3.64
N ALA A 228 -3.72 1.02 -3.82
CA ALA A 228 -3.38 2.43 -3.65
C ALA A 228 -4.12 3.30 -4.68
N VAL A 229 -3.92 3.03 -5.98
CA VAL A 229 -4.51 3.80 -7.08
C VAL A 229 -6.03 3.69 -7.11
N ALA A 230 -6.59 2.51 -6.81
CA ALA A 230 -8.04 2.36 -6.71
C ALA A 230 -8.62 3.09 -5.49
N GLY A 231 -7.81 3.43 -4.48
CA GLY A 231 -8.29 3.91 -3.19
C GLY A 231 -8.99 2.82 -2.37
N TYR A 232 -8.72 1.54 -2.65
CA TYR A 232 -9.35 0.37 -2.01
C TYR A 232 -8.51 -0.14 -0.83
N PRO A 233 -9.08 -0.91 0.13
CA PRO A 233 -8.34 -1.32 1.30
C PRO A 233 -7.34 -2.46 1.00
N SER A 234 -6.22 -2.46 1.72
CA SER A 234 -5.24 -3.55 1.72
C SER A 234 -4.66 -3.80 3.11
N ILE A 235 -4.45 -5.07 3.46
CA ILE A 235 -3.88 -5.50 4.73
C ILE A 235 -2.70 -6.44 4.46
N ALA A 236 -1.49 -6.00 4.81
CA ALA A 236 -0.32 -6.86 4.82
C ALA A 236 -0.21 -7.58 6.16
N VAL A 237 0.05 -8.89 6.11
CA VAL A 237 0.40 -9.71 7.29
C VAL A 237 1.75 -10.39 7.06
N PRO A 238 2.57 -10.63 8.11
CA PRO A 238 3.78 -11.44 7.98
C PRO A 238 3.42 -12.85 7.52
N VAL A 239 4.27 -13.48 6.71
CA VAL A 239 4.10 -14.90 6.31
C VAL A 239 5.28 -15.77 6.65
N GLY A 240 6.44 -15.18 6.90
CA GLY A 240 7.63 -15.92 7.25
C GLY A 240 8.89 -15.06 7.16
N TYR A 241 10.02 -15.75 7.11
CA TYR A 241 11.34 -15.14 7.06
C TYR A 241 12.23 -15.91 6.10
N THR A 242 12.99 -15.19 5.29
CA THR A 242 14.15 -15.72 4.56
C THR A 242 15.39 -15.01 5.07
N PHE A 243 16.47 -15.73 5.33
CA PHE A 243 17.70 -15.11 5.87
C PHE A 243 17.50 -14.27 7.17
N GLY A 244 16.43 -14.55 7.93
CA GLY A 244 16.04 -13.74 9.09
C GLY A 244 15.29 -12.44 8.77
N LEU A 245 15.11 -12.11 7.49
CA LEU A 245 14.36 -10.98 6.99
C LEU A 245 12.87 -11.31 6.81
N PRO A 246 11.94 -10.44 7.26
CA PRO A 246 10.51 -10.70 7.17
C PRO A 246 10.01 -10.60 5.72
N VAL A 247 9.06 -11.47 5.37
CA VAL A 247 8.25 -11.38 4.15
C VAL A 247 6.77 -11.32 4.54
N GLY A 248 5.98 -10.57 3.77
CA GLY A 248 4.55 -10.41 3.97
C GLY A 248 3.70 -10.84 2.78
N MET A 249 2.42 -11.07 3.03
CA MET A 249 1.38 -11.26 2.02
C MET A 249 0.31 -10.19 2.22
N SER A 250 -0.07 -9.55 1.12
CA SER A 250 -1.13 -8.55 1.09
C SER A 250 -2.46 -9.22 0.84
N PHE A 251 -3.48 -8.88 1.63
CA PHE A 251 -4.88 -9.08 1.30
C PHE A 251 -5.41 -7.77 0.69
N ILE A 252 -5.92 -7.82 -0.54
CA ILE A 252 -6.50 -6.68 -1.25
C ILE A 252 -8.00 -6.90 -1.32
N GLY A 253 -8.79 -5.87 -1.02
CA GLY A 253 -10.26 -5.93 -0.96
C GLY A 253 -10.93 -4.95 -1.91
N ARG A 254 -12.26 -5.03 -1.99
CA ARG A 254 -13.10 -3.98 -2.61
C ARG A 254 -13.17 -2.75 -1.71
N ALA A 255 -13.56 -1.60 -2.25
CA ALA A 255 -13.91 -0.44 -1.43
C ALA A 255 -14.83 -0.81 -0.24
N ASN A 256 -14.54 -0.26 0.94
CA ASN A 256 -15.30 -0.44 2.19
C ASN A 256 -15.38 -1.88 2.70
N SER A 257 -14.43 -2.75 2.32
CA SER A 257 -14.38 -4.16 2.75
C SER A 257 -13.43 -4.44 3.92
N GLU A 258 -13.05 -3.43 4.70
CA GLU A 258 -12.06 -3.57 5.79
C GLU A 258 -12.46 -4.64 6.80
N SER A 259 -13.74 -4.75 7.17
CA SER A 259 -14.22 -5.81 8.07
C SER A 259 -14.02 -7.21 7.49
N MET A 260 -14.22 -7.39 6.18
CA MET A 260 -13.95 -8.66 5.51
C MET A 260 -12.44 -8.94 5.50
N LEU A 261 -11.62 -7.96 5.12
CA LEU A 261 -10.16 -8.16 5.08
C LEU A 261 -9.58 -8.45 6.47
N LEU A 262 -10.04 -7.75 7.51
CA LEU A 262 -9.60 -7.98 8.89
C LEU A 262 -10.01 -9.37 9.37
N LYS A 263 -11.23 -9.83 9.05
CA LYS A 263 -11.67 -11.19 9.33
C LYS A 263 -10.73 -12.24 8.70
N LEU A 264 -10.41 -12.10 7.42
CA LEU A 264 -9.56 -13.05 6.69
C LEU A 264 -8.11 -13.01 7.19
N ALA A 265 -7.55 -11.81 7.35
CA ALA A 265 -6.18 -11.61 7.83
C ALA A 265 -6.01 -12.14 9.26
N TYR A 266 -7.01 -11.92 10.13
CA TYR A 266 -6.99 -12.42 11.50
C TYR A 266 -7.05 -13.95 11.55
N ALA A 267 -7.96 -14.58 10.81
CA ALA A 267 -8.03 -16.04 10.73
C ALA A 267 -6.72 -16.66 10.23
N TYR A 268 -6.08 -16.06 9.23
CA TYR A 268 -4.74 -16.47 8.79
C TYR A 268 -3.69 -16.29 9.90
N GLU A 269 -3.62 -15.12 10.53
CA GLU A 269 -2.67 -14.83 11.61
C GLU A 269 -2.79 -15.84 12.76
N GLN A 270 -4.02 -16.18 13.17
CA GLN A 270 -4.26 -17.13 14.25
C GLN A 270 -3.83 -18.56 13.89
N ALA A 271 -3.99 -18.95 12.63
CA ALA A 271 -3.59 -20.27 12.14
C ALA A 271 -2.06 -20.38 11.95
N ALA A 272 -1.41 -19.35 11.39
CA ALA A 272 0.00 -19.39 11.02
C ALA A 272 0.96 -18.91 12.12
N LYS A 273 0.53 -17.95 12.96
CA LYS A 273 1.34 -17.24 13.97
C LYS A 273 2.76 -16.91 13.49
N PRO A 274 2.92 -16.27 12.32
CA PRO A 274 4.21 -16.23 11.62
C PRO A 274 5.19 -15.24 12.22
N ARG A 275 4.71 -14.17 12.88
CA ARG A 275 5.56 -13.09 13.39
C ARG A 275 6.48 -13.56 14.52
N ARG A 276 7.76 -13.24 14.40
CA ARG A 276 8.78 -13.36 15.44
C ARG A 276 9.25 -11.97 15.86
N ALA A 277 9.62 -11.81 17.14
CA ALA A 277 10.28 -10.59 17.57
C ALA A 277 11.68 -10.51 16.91
N PRO A 278 12.10 -9.32 16.44
CA PRO A 278 13.42 -9.17 15.85
C PRO A 278 14.51 -9.40 16.90
N ARG A 279 15.67 -9.87 16.45
CA ARG A 279 16.91 -9.89 17.24
C ARG A 279 17.86 -8.85 16.68
N PHE A 280 18.63 -8.20 17.56
CA PHE A 280 19.72 -7.33 17.13
C PHE A 280 20.92 -8.19 16.78
N MET A 281 21.12 -8.42 15.49
CA MET A 281 22.22 -9.23 14.96
C MET A 281 23.42 -8.32 14.65
N PRO A 282 24.66 -8.76 14.92
CA PRO A 282 25.85 -7.98 14.59
C PRO A 282 26.11 -7.94 13.08
N THR A 283 25.60 -8.93 12.33
CA THR A 283 25.71 -9.04 10.87
C THR A 283 24.43 -9.62 10.29
N ALA A 284 24.16 -9.35 9.01
CA ALA A 284 23.09 -9.99 8.25
C ALA A 284 23.64 -11.19 7.46
N GLN A 285 22.85 -12.25 7.31
CA GLN A 285 23.19 -13.42 6.49
C GLN A 285 22.52 -13.24 5.11
N LEU A 286 23.05 -12.34 4.28
CA LEU A 286 22.47 -11.99 2.97
C LEU A 286 23.27 -12.62 1.83
#